data_AF-A0A497ND94-F1
#
_entry.id   AF-A0A497ND94-F1
#
_cell.length_a   1.000
_cell.length_b   1.000
_cell.length_c   1.000
_cell.angle_alpha   90.00
_cell.angle_beta   90.00
_cell.angle_gamma   90.00
#
_symmetry.space_group_name_H-M   'P 1'
#
loop_
_entity.id
_entity.type
_entity.pdbx_description
1 polymer ?
#
loop_
_entity_poly.entity_id
_entity_poly.type
_entity_poly.pdbx_seq_one_letter_code
_entity_poly.pdbx_strand_id
1 'polypeptide(L)' 'MNDTKKSHINYKTNLNFKIGKKYQDRLITYGLLKSPKSENRIFRMPEKKADYIIYFKRFKEYKNLQETAFY' A
#
# COMPACT_ATOMS: atom_id res chain seq x y z
N MET A 1 -9.08 -21.02 20.13
CA MET A 1 -8.95 -20.61 18.71
C MET A 1 -8.28 -19.25 18.67
N ASN A 2 -7.00 -19.17 18.28
CA ASN A 2 -6.27 -17.91 18.17
C ASN A 2 -6.54 -17.29 16.80
N ASP A 3 -7.68 -16.60 16.68
CA ASP A 3 -7.96 -15.76 15.51
C ASP A 3 -6.97 -14.60 15.50
N THR A 4 -5.89 -14.79 14.73
CA THR A 4 -4.91 -13.74 14.47
C THR A 4 -5.62 -12.68 13.65
N LYS A 5 -6.12 -11.62 14.30
CA LYS A 5 -6.77 -10.47 13.66
C LYS A 5 -5.90 -10.01 12.50
N LYS A 6 -6.29 -10.36 11.26
CA LYS A 6 -5.57 -9.94 10.06
C LYS A 6 -5.62 -8.42 10.02
N SER A 7 -4.46 -7.78 9.82
CA SER A 7 -4.41 -6.33 9.63
C SER A 7 -5.34 -5.92 8.50
N HIS A 8 -6.04 -4.79 8.65
CA HIS A 8 -6.95 -4.24 7.63
C HIS A 8 -6.30 -4.14 6.25
N ILE A 9 -4.99 -3.88 6.21
CA ILE A 9 -4.19 -3.83 4.99
C ILE A 9 -4.12 -5.22 4.31
N ASN A 10 -3.89 -6.27 5.08
CA ASN A 10 -3.78 -7.63 4.53
C ASN A 10 -5.14 -8.12 4.02
N TYR A 11 -6.24 -7.74 4.69
CA TYR A 11 -7.59 -8.06 4.22
C TYR A 11 -7.91 -7.36 2.89
N LYS A 12 -7.68 -6.05 2.79
CA LYS A 12 -8.00 -5.27 1.57
C LYS A 12 -7.12 -5.60 0.37
N THR A 13 -5.88 -6.00 0.61
CA THR A 13 -4.93 -6.28 -0.48
C THR A 13 -5.03 -7.72 -1.00
N ASN A 14 -5.74 -8.60 -0.29
CA ASN A 14 -5.78 -10.05 -0.58
C ASN A 14 -4.37 -10.67 -0.74
N LEU A 15 -3.37 -10.10 -0.06
CA LEU A 15 -1.99 -10.59 -0.11
C LEU A 15 -1.74 -11.58 1.03
N ASN A 16 -0.93 -12.60 0.76
CA ASN A 16 -0.35 -13.42 1.82
C ASN A 16 0.48 -12.52 2.75
N PHE A 17 0.39 -12.76 4.07
CA PHE A 17 1.10 -12.04 5.12
C PHE A 17 2.59 -11.80 4.81
N LYS A 18 3.32 -12.82 4.33
CA LYS A 18 4.76 -12.69 4.00
C LYS A 18 5.00 -11.65 2.91
N ILE A 19 4.14 -11.64 1.90
CA ILE A 19 4.22 -10.71 0.77
C ILE A 19 3.78 -9.31 1.23
N GLY A 20 2.67 -9.22 1.96
CA GLY A 20 2.17 -7.97 2.53
C GLY A 20 3.22 -7.29 3.41
N LYS A 21 3.89 -8.03 4.29
CA LYS A 21 4.97 -7.52 5.14
C LYS A 21 6.16 -7.02 4.32
N LYS A 22 6.61 -7.78 3.32
CA LYS A 22 7.71 -7.35 2.42
C LYS A 22 7.40 -6.01 1.73
N TYR A 23 6.17 -5.81 1.26
CA TYR A 23 5.78 -4.54 0.64
C TYR A 23 5.64 -3.42 1.66
N GLN A 24 5.08 -3.69 2.84
CA GLN A 24 5.01 -2.71 3.93
C GLN A 24 6.41 -2.22 4.33
N ASP A 25 7.36 -3.14 4.53
CA ASP A 25 8.74 -2.81 4.90
C ASP A 25 9.42 -1.94 3.82
N ARG A 26 9.20 -2.26 2.53
CA ARG A 26 9.67 -1.43 1.42
C ARG A 26 9.06 -0.03 1.43
N LEU A 27 7.75 0.08 1.62
CA LEU A 27 7.06 1.38 1.68
C LEU A 27 7.55 2.22 2.87
N ILE A 28 7.88 1.58 4.00
CA ILE A 28 8.49 2.25 5.15
C ILE A 28 9.91 2.72 4.81
N THR A 29 10.72 1.85 4.19
CA THR A 29 12.11 2.16 3.79
C THR A 29 12.17 3.35 2.84
N TYR A 30 11.24 3.43 1.87
CA TYR A 30 11.16 4.56 0.94
C TYR A 30 10.49 5.81 1.52
N GLY A 31 10.11 5.77 2.80
CA GLY A 31 9.43 6.88 3.46
C GLY A 31 8.05 7.18 2.86
N LEU A 32 7.40 6.20 2.23
CA LEU A 32 6.02 6.29 1.74
C LEU A 32 5.01 5.88 2.83
N LEU A 33 5.46 5.18 3.86
CA LEU A 33 4.66 4.75 5.00
C LEU A 33 5.44 5.05 6.29
N LYS A 34 4.78 5.58 7.30
CA LYS A 34 5.36 5.67 8.65
C LYS A 34 5.09 4.36 9.39
N SER A 35 6.14 3.80 9.98
CA SER A 35 5.99 2.68 10.90
C SER A 35 5.07 3.09 12.06
N PRO A 36 4.12 2.24 12.47
CA PRO A 36 3.26 2.53 13.61
C PRO A 36 4.12 2.74 14.87
N LYS A 37 3.87 3.82 15.60
CA LYS A 37 4.41 3.99 16.96
C LYS A 37 3.72 2.96 17.87
N SER A 38 4.46 2.37 18.79
CA SER A 38 4.14 1.18 19.61
C SER A 38 2.71 1.10 20.16
N GLU A 39 2.07 2.23 20.43
CA GLU A 39 0.72 2.31 21.00
C GLU A 39 -0.42 2.24 19.97
N ASN A 40 -0.17 2.58 18.71
CA ASN A 40 -1.17 2.56 17.66
C ASN A 40 -0.61 1.86 16.43
N ARG A 41 -1.04 0.62 16.19
CA ARG A 41 -0.72 -0.22 14.99
C ARG A 41 -1.33 0.34 13.69
N ILE A 42 -1.41 1.66 13.58
CA ILE A 42 -1.96 2.40 12.45
C ILE A 42 -0.80 2.90 11.60
N PHE A 43 -0.73 2.42 10.38
CA PHE A 43 0.17 2.95 9.37
C PHE A 43 -0.35 4.29 8.86
N ARG A 44 0.52 5.29 8.77
CA ARG A 44 0.17 6.61 8.25
C ARG A 44 1.06 6.96 7.07
N MET A 45 0.49 7.53 6.02
CA MET A 45 1.28 8.09 4.92
C MET A 45 1.81 9.48 5.33
N PRO A 46 3.07 9.83 5.04
CA PRO A 46 3.57 11.18 5.24
C PRO A 46 2.85 12.19 4.33
N GLU A 47 2.54 13.38 4.84
CA GLU A 47 1.87 14.46 4.09
C GLU A 47 2.60 14.82 2.80
N LYS A 48 3.94 14.88 2.84
CA LYS A 48 4.80 15.18 1.67
C LYS A 48 4.81 14.08 0.59
N LYS A 49 4.06 13.00 0.76
CA LYS A 49 3.99 11.87 -0.18
C LYS A 49 2.58 11.59 -0.68
N ALA A 50 1.62 12.48 -0.41
CA ALA A 50 0.28 12.42 -1.01
C ALA A 50 0.32 12.45 -2.55
N ASP A 51 1.29 13.19 -3.11
CA ASP A 51 1.51 13.27 -4.56
C ASP A 51 1.82 11.91 -5.18
N TYR A 52 2.46 11.00 -4.43
CA TYR A 52 2.74 9.64 -4.91
C TYR A 52 1.44 8.89 -5.28
N ILE A 53 0.36 9.08 -4.52
CA ILE A 53 -0.93 8.48 -4.85
C ILE A 53 -1.48 9.06 -6.16
N ILE A 54 -1.33 10.38 -6.36
CA ILE A 54 -1.80 11.06 -7.57
C ILE A 54 -1.01 10.55 -8.79
N TYR A 55 0.32 10.47 -8.69
CA TYR A 55 1.16 9.91 -9.75
C TYR A 55 0.79 8.45 -10.05
N PHE A 56 0.59 7.63 -9.02
CA PHE A 56 0.22 6.23 -9.20
C PHE A 56 -1.15 6.07 -9.87
N LYS A 57 -2.14 6.89 -9.50
CA LYS A 57 -3.46 6.91 -10.15
C LYS A 57 -3.37 7.28 -11.62
N ARG A 58 -2.67 8.36 -11.95
CA ARG A 58 -2.44 8.80 -13.34
C ARG A 58 -1.68 7.75 -14.15
N PHE A 59 -0.70 7.08 -13.56
CA PHE A 59 0.01 6.00 -14.22
C PHE A 59 -0.90 4.80 -14.53
N LYS A 60 -1.80 4.44 -13.60
CA LYS A 60 -2.79 3.38 -13.82
C LYS A 60 -3.77 3.76 -14.93
N GLU A 61 -4.25 5.00 -14.95
CA GLU A 61 -5.11 5.53 -16.02
C GLU A 61 -4.39 5.48 -17.37
N TYR A 62 -3.13 5.90 -17.44
CA TYR A 62 -2.31 5.80 -18.64
C TYR A 62 -2.14 4.36 -19.13
N LYS A 63 -1.86 3.41 -18.23
CA LYS A 63 -1.75 1.99 -18.55
C LYS A 63 -3.05 1.43 -19.12
N ASN A 64 -4.19 1.75 -18.51
CA ASN A 64 -5.49 1.32 -19.01
C ASN A 64 -5.80 1.90 -20.40
N LEU A 65 -5.46 3.18 -20.64
CA LEU A 65 -5.64 3.81 -21.94
C LEU A 65 -4.83 3.12 -23.04
N GLN A 66 -3.59 2.71 -22.74
CA GLN A 66 -2.78 1.93 -23.67
C GLN A 66 -3.42 0.58 -23.97
N GLU A 67 -3.95 -0.13 -22.97
CA GLU A 67 -4.61 -1.43 -23.18
C GLU A 67 -5.89 -1.32 -24.02
N THR A 68 -6.63 -0.22 -23.93
CA THR A 68 -7.83 0.03 -24.74
C THR A 68 -7.55 0.60 -26.13
N ALA A 69 -6.36 1.16 -26.37
CA ALA A 69 -5.99 1.76 -27.66
C ALA A 69 -5.53 0.74 -28.72
N PHE A 70 -5.36 -0.53 -28.33
CA PHE A 70 -4.96 -1.64 -29.21
C PHE A 70 -6.11 -2.63 -29.52
N TYR A 71 -7.36 -2.24 -29.26
CA TYR A 71 -8.58 -2.98 -29.65
C TYR A 71 -9.44 -2.17 -30.61
#